data_AF-A0A1W9L674-F1
#
_entry.id   AF-A0A1W9L674-F1
#
_cell.length_a   1.000
_cell.length_b   1.000
_cell.length_c   1.000
_cell.angle_alpha   90.00
_cell.angle_beta   90.00
_cell.angle_gamma   90.00
#
_symmetry.space_group_name_H-M   'P 1'
#
loop_
_entity.id
_entity.type
_entity.pdbx_description
1 polymer ?
#
loop_
_entity_poly.entity_id
_entity_poly.type
_entity_poly.pdbx_seq_one_letter_code
_entity_poly.pdbx_strand_id
1 'polypeptide(L)'
;MIVDTFLERRMSIMKELVLDQPGILRALFHPRPEYGFAVSHQGIHSVTIEVEPNVFIGGRLYPSGENAPAILFFHGNGEIAADYDHLFRL
;
A
#
# COMPACT_ATOMS: atom_id res chain seq x y z
N MET A 1 -37.55 14.94 -4.92
CA MET A 1 -36.28 15.55 -5.36
C MET A 1 -35.34 15.97 -4.24
N ILE A 2 -35.76 16.67 -3.17
CA ILE A 2 -34.85 17.01 -2.03
C ILE A 2 -34.75 15.85 -1.00
N VAL A 3 -35.83 15.12 -0.79
CA VAL A 3 -35.89 14.01 0.20
C VAL A 3 -35.11 12.78 -0.28
N ASP A 4 -35.15 12.51 -1.59
CA ASP A 4 -34.44 11.39 -2.22
C ASP A 4 -32.92 11.54 -2.05
N THR A 5 -32.39 12.74 -2.28
CA THR A 5 -30.96 13.03 -2.11
C THR A 5 -30.49 12.88 -0.66
N PHE A 6 -31.36 13.18 0.32
CA PHE A 6 -31.03 13.00 1.74
C PHE A 6 -30.99 11.53 2.15
N LEU A 7 -31.96 10.73 1.68
CA LEU A 7 -32.01 9.29 1.92
C LEU A 7 -30.84 8.57 1.23
N GLU A 8 -30.56 8.89 -0.03
CA GLU A 8 -29.42 8.34 -0.76
C GLU A 8 -28.09 8.69 -0.08
N ARG A 9 -27.93 9.93 0.39
CA ARG A 9 -26.73 10.33 1.12
C ARG A 9 -26.61 9.64 2.48
N ARG A 10 -27.72 9.48 3.21
CA ARG A 10 -27.78 8.69 4.45
C ARG A 10 -27.40 7.23 4.20
N MET A 11 -27.89 6.64 3.11
CA MET A 11 -27.59 5.26 2.71
C MET A 11 -26.13 5.09 2.27
N SER A 12 -25.56 6.05 1.54
CA SER A 12 -24.12 6.06 1.18
C SER A 12 -23.24 6.13 2.42
N ILE A 13 -23.56 7.04 3.35
CA ILE A 13 -22.82 7.16 4.63
C ILE A 13 -22.93 5.87 5.45
N MET A 14 -24.12 5.27 5.53
CA MET A 14 -24.28 3.98 6.21
C MET A 14 -23.49 2.87 5.52
N LYS A 15 -23.43 2.86 4.18
CA LYS A 15 -22.63 1.88 3.42
C LYS A 15 -21.13 2.06 3.65
N GLU A 16 -20.63 3.29 3.64
CA GLU A 16 -19.24 3.62 3.98
C GLU A 16 -18.91 3.18 5.40
N LEU A 17 -19.75 3.55 6.38
CA LEU A 17 -19.59 3.15 7.78
C LEU A 17 -19.57 1.63 7.98
N VAL A 18 -20.34 0.88 7.18
CA VAL A 18 -20.32 -0.60 7.19
C VAL A 18 -18.99 -1.13 6.64
N LEU A 19 -18.45 -0.52 5.60
CA LEU A 19 -17.18 -0.97 5.01
C LEU A 19 -15.95 -0.56 5.85
N ASP A 20 -16.04 0.53 6.60
CA ASP A 20 -14.98 1.05 7.46
C ASP A 20 -14.80 0.27 8.78
N GLN A 21 -15.53 -0.83 8.96
CA GLN A 21 -15.35 -1.69 10.12
C GLN A 21 -14.01 -2.44 10.03
N PRO A 22 -13.18 -2.48 11.09
CA PRO A 22 -11.84 -3.08 11.05
C PRO A 22 -11.80 -4.51 10.50
N GLY A 23 -12.80 -5.33 10.83
CA GLY A 23 -12.91 -6.70 10.31
C GLY A 23 -13.17 -6.76 8.80
N ILE A 24 -13.96 -5.82 8.27
CA ILE A 24 -14.25 -5.73 6.83
C ILE A 24 -13.05 -5.14 6.10
N LEU A 25 -12.44 -4.08 6.62
CA LEU A 25 -11.21 -3.52 6.06
C LEU A 25 -10.09 -4.56 5.97
N ARG A 26 -9.90 -5.37 7.02
CA ARG A 26 -8.90 -6.45 7.01
C ARG A 26 -9.20 -7.52 5.97
N ALA A 27 -10.47 -7.81 5.69
CA ALA A 27 -10.86 -8.75 4.64
C ALA A 27 -10.72 -8.13 3.24
N LEU A 28 -11.14 -6.87 3.07
CA LEU A 28 -11.17 -6.15 1.80
C LEU A 28 -9.77 -5.80 1.30
N PHE A 29 -8.92 -5.27 2.18
CA PHE A 29 -7.55 -4.87 1.84
C PHE A 29 -6.53 -5.98 2.06
N HIS A 30 -6.91 -7.03 2.81
CA HIS A 30 -6.09 -8.21 3.09
C HIS A 30 -4.61 -7.87 3.36
N PRO A 31 -4.31 -6.98 4.32
CA PRO A 31 -2.93 -6.53 4.55
C PRO A 31 -2.07 -7.74 4.92
N ARG A 32 -1.09 -8.04 4.05
CA ARG A 32 -0.15 -9.14 4.25
C ARG A 32 1.07 -8.62 5.00
N PRO A 33 1.41 -9.19 6.17
CA PRO A 33 2.67 -8.85 6.83
C PRO A 33 3.84 -9.34 5.97
N GLU A 34 4.82 -8.46 5.77
CA GLU A 34 6.10 -8.83 5.20
C GLU A 34 7.01 -9.36 6.32
N TYR A 35 7.26 -10.67 6.31
CA TYR A 35 8.13 -11.31 7.28
C TYR A 35 9.54 -11.42 6.71
N GLY A 36 10.50 -10.69 7.30
CA GLY A 36 11.91 -10.77 6.95
C GLY A 36 12.46 -9.48 6.33
N PHE A 37 12.78 -8.51 7.19
CA PHE A 37 13.43 -7.26 6.80
C PHE A 37 14.92 -7.39 6.42
N ALA A 38 15.50 -8.59 6.53
CA ALA A 38 16.91 -8.70 6.92
C ALA A 38 17.89 -9.10 5.82
N VAL A 39 17.50 -9.21 4.56
CA VAL A 39 18.48 -9.57 3.53
C VAL A 39 18.27 -8.71 2.29
N SER A 40 19.22 -7.81 2.06
CA SER A 40 19.49 -7.23 0.76
C SER A 40 19.86 -8.38 -0.19
N HIS A 41 18.85 -9.05 -0.73
CA HIS A 41 19.08 -10.02 -1.77
C HIS A 41 19.44 -9.23 -3.03
N GLN A 42 20.62 -9.50 -3.60
CA GLN A 42 20.92 -9.16 -4.99
C GLN A 42 20.80 -7.68 -5.37
N GLY A 43 21.29 -6.75 -4.54
CA GLY A 43 21.26 -5.31 -4.86
C GLY A 43 19.91 -4.62 -4.66
N ILE A 44 18.92 -5.32 -4.09
CA ILE A 44 17.64 -4.76 -3.68
C ILE A 44 17.75 -4.32 -2.22
N HIS A 45 17.36 -3.08 -1.92
CA HIS A 45 17.45 -2.53 -0.56
C HIS A 45 16.06 -2.31 0.03
N SER A 46 15.82 -2.83 1.24
CA SER A 46 14.67 -2.41 2.03
C SER A 46 14.90 -0.99 2.54
N VAL A 47 13.90 -0.13 2.41
CA VAL A 47 13.95 1.26 2.86
C VAL A 47 12.80 1.56 3.81
N THR A 48 13.03 2.49 4.73
CA THR A 48 12.02 3.03 5.64
C THR A 48 12.08 4.55 5.52
N ILE A 49 10.95 5.16 5.16
CA ILE A 49 10.83 6.60 4.88
C ILE A 49 9.87 7.20 5.89
N GLU A 50 10.35 8.17 6.69
CA GLU A 50 9.48 8.97 7.56
C GLU A 50 8.73 10.00 6.72
N VAL A 51 7.41 9.98 6.76
CA VAL A 51 6.55 10.91 6.01
C VAL A 51 5.92 11.98 6.88
N GLU A 52 5.72 11.67 8.16
CA GLU A 52 5.26 12.57 9.22
C GLU A 52 5.89 12.11 10.55
N PRO A 53 5.90 12.94 11.61
CA PRO A 53 6.48 12.55 12.89
C PRO A 53 5.97 11.20 13.40
N ASN A 54 6.85 10.21 13.48
CA ASN A 54 6.55 8.83 13.86
C ASN A 54 5.66 8.03 12.88
N VAL A 55 5.47 8.49 11.65
CA VAL A 55 4.75 7.79 10.58
C VAL A 55 5.75 7.35 9.51
N PHE A 56 5.87 6.04 9.31
CA PHE A 56 6.87 5.46 8.42
C PHE A 56 6.21 4.62 7.32
N ILE A 57 6.74 4.75 6.11
CA ILE A 57 6.42 3.90 4.97
C ILE A 57 7.63 2.99 4.70
N GLY A 58 7.38 1.69 4.67
CA GLY A 58 8.37 0.71 4.22
C GLY A 58 8.33 0.54 2.69
N GLY A 59 9.46 0.18 2.08
CA GLY A 59 9.52 -0.08 0.65
C GLY A 59 10.76 -0.84 0.21
N ARG A 60 10.89 -1.02 -1.11
CA ARG A 60 12.02 -1.65 -1.79
C ARG A 60 12.64 -0.66 -2.78
N LEU A 61 13.96 -0.58 -2.80
CA LEU A 61 14.74 0.18 -3.76
C LEU A 61 15.46 -0.79 -4.70
N TYR A 62 15.34 -0.52 -6.00
CA TYR A 62 15.90 -1.32 -7.10
C TYR A 62 16.88 -0.45 -7.91
N PRO A 63 18.17 -0.36 -7.53
CA PRO A 63 19.13 0.51 -8.21
C PRO A 63 19.49 0.00 -9.60
N SER A 64 19.31 0.83 -10.64
CA SER A 64 19.68 0.49 -12.02
C SER A 64 20.96 1.20 -12.51
N GLY A 65 21.34 2.34 -11.92
CA GLY A 65 22.53 3.12 -12.29
C GLY A 65 22.45 4.57 -11.80
N GLU A 66 23.57 5.27 -11.70
CA GLU A 66 23.67 6.61 -11.08
C GLU A 66 22.85 7.70 -11.81
N ASN A 67 22.68 7.57 -13.13
CA ASN A 67 21.95 8.55 -13.97
C ASN A 67 20.67 7.95 -14.57
N ALA A 68 20.20 6.81 -14.06
CA ALA A 68 18.95 6.20 -14.52
C ALA A 68 17.73 7.01 -14.02
N PRO A 69 16.63 7.06 -14.80
CA PRO A 69 15.40 7.68 -14.33
C PRO A 69 14.85 6.92 -13.11
N ALA A 70 14.32 7.66 -12.14
CA ALA A 70 13.67 7.08 -10.98
C ALA A 70 12.17 6.83 -11.26
N ILE A 71 11.68 5.66 -10.86
CA ILE A 71 10.25 5.33 -10.87
C ILE A 71 9.82 5.16 -9.41
N LEU A 72 8.85 5.94 -8.99
CA LEU A 72 8.14 5.72 -7.73
C LEU A 72 6.89 4.91 -8.01
N PHE A 73 6.82 3.72 -7.43
CA PHE A 73 5.73 2.78 -7.66
C PHE A 73 5.06 2.42 -6.33
N PHE A 74 3.72 2.43 -6.34
CA PHE A 74 2.89 1.99 -5.23
C PHE A 74 2.12 0.74 -5.66
N HIS A 75 2.22 -0.33 -4.88
CA HIS A 75 1.50 -1.56 -5.15
C HIS A 75 -0.01 -1.43 -4.85
N GLY A 76 -0.80 -2.36 -5.37
CA GLY A 76 -2.24 -2.44 -5.14
C GLY A 76 -2.62 -3.10 -3.82
N ASN A 77 -3.92 -3.34 -3.66
CA ASN A 77 -4.50 -3.95 -2.46
C ASN A 77 -3.97 -5.39 -2.25
N GLY A 78 -3.54 -5.69 -1.03
CA GLY A 78 -3.11 -7.05 -0.62
C GLY A 78 -1.74 -7.48 -1.15
N GLU A 79 -1.09 -6.67 -1.97
CA GLU A 79 0.28 -6.89 -2.42
C GLU A 79 1.27 -6.36 -1.38
N ILE A 80 2.51 -6.86 -1.40
CA ILE A 80 3.63 -6.35 -0.60
C ILE A 80 4.79 -5.97 -1.50
N ALA A 81 5.70 -5.11 -1.02
CA ALA A 81 6.84 -4.66 -1.83
C ALA A 81 7.70 -5.82 -2.37
N ALA A 82 7.90 -6.88 -1.56
CA ALA A 82 8.62 -8.08 -1.97
C ALA A 82 7.97 -8.88 -3.11
N ASP A 83 6.66 -8.72 -3.38
CA ASP A 83 6.01 -9.41 -4.51
C ASP A 83 6.63 -8.94 -5.85
N TYR A 84 7.31 -7.79 -5.88
CA TYR A 84 7.91 -7.17 -7.07
C TYR A 84 9.41 -7.43 -7.23
N ASP A 85 10.07 -8.13 -6.30
CA ASP A 85 11.54 -8.34 -6.34
C ASP A 85 12.03 -9.05 -7.62
N HIS A 86 11.16 -9.82 -8.26
CA HIS A 86 11.46 -10.53 -9.51
C HIS A 86 11.60 -9.59 -10.72
N LEU A 87 10.97 -8.41 -10.72
CA LEU A 87 11.08 -7.45 -11.82
C LEU A 87 12.52 -6.94 -12.02
N PHE A 88 13.33 -6.98 -10.97
CA PHE A 88 14.72 -6.53 -10.99
C PHE A 88 15.71 -7.60 -11.51
N ARG A 89 15.24 -8.82 -11.79
CA ARG A 89 16.11 -9.93 -12.24
C ARG A 89 16.19 -10.09 -13.78
N LEU A 90 15.61 -9.17 -14.56
CA LEU A 90 15.64 -9.17 -16.03
C LEU A 90 16.77 -8.27 -16.54
#